data_AF-A0A8X8LE91-F1
#
_entry.id   AF-A0A8X8LE91-F1
#
_cell.length_a   1.000
_cell.length_b   1.000
_cell.length_c   1.000
_cell.angle_alpha   90.00
_cell.angle_beta   90.00
_cell.angle_gamma   90.00
#
_symmetry.space_group_name_H-M   'P 1'
#
loop_
_entity.id
_entity.type
_entity.pdbx_description
1 polymer ?
#
loop_
_entity_poly.entity_id
_entity_poly.type
_entity_poly.pdbx_seq_one_letter_code
_entity_poly.pdbx_strand_id
1 'polypeptide(L)' 'MDDDVLIRITPDKAIEILCKDGINVNMEEAQIILDFLYSMANIVVEQYVSNQQHDILIITKER' A
#
# COMPACT_ATOMS: atom_id res chain seq x y z
N MET A 1 11.32 -18.53 -9.24
CA MET A 1 11.19 -17.74 -7.99
C MET A 1 11.49 -16.34 -8.41
N ASP A 2 10.55 -15.75 -9.15
CA ASP A 2 10.68 -14.37 -9.60
C ASP A 2 10.23 -13.55 -8.40
N ASP A 3 11.20 -12.93 -7.73
CA ASP A 3 10.93 -11.96 -6.69
C ASP A 3 9.97 -10.91 -7.26
N ASP A 4 8.73 -10.93 -6.78
CA ASP A 4 7.74 -9.86 -6.95
C ASP A 4 8.31 -8.60 -6.30
N VAL A 5 9.27 -7.96 -6.98
CA VAL A 5 9.63 -6.58 -6.71
C VAL A 5 8.36 -5.80 -6.97
N LEU A 6 7.68 -5.39 -5.89
CA LEU A 6 6.58 -4.44 -5.93
C LEU A 6 7.09 -3.23 -6.71
N ILE A 7 6.80 -3.16 -8.00
CA ILE A 7 7.18 -2.05 -8.85
C ILE A 7 6.39 -0.86 -8.30
N ARG A 8 7.09 -0.01 -7.54
CA ARG A 8 6.51 1.21 -6.99
C ARG A 8 6.02 2.03 -8.18
N ILE A 9 4.70 2.25 -8.23
CA ILE A 9 4.07 3.09 -9.24
C ILE A 9 4.62 4.50 -9.08
N THR A 10 5.15 5.06 -10.17
CA THR A 10 5.60 6.45 -10.26
C THR A 10 4.43 7.39 -10.56
N PRO A 11 4.54 8.70 -10.27
CA PRO A 11 3.47 9.64 -10.57
C PRO A 11 3.08 9.66 -12.05
N ASP A 12 4.06 9.57 -12.97
CA ASP A 12 3.82 9.46 -14.41
C ASP A 12 2.95 8.25 -14.75
N LYS A 13 3.26 7.10 -14.15
CA LYS A 13 2.47 5.88 -14.33
C LYS A 13 1.08 6.00 -13.70
N ALA A 14 0.95 6.68 -12.57
CA ALA A 14 -0.33 6.95 -11.94
C ALA A 14 -1.21 7.84 -12.82
N ILE A 15 -0.67 8.88 -13.45
CA ILE A 15 -1.39 9.69 -14.44
C ILE A 15 -1.91 8.81 -15.57
N GLU A 16 -1.06 7.95 -16.14
CA GLU A 16 -1.44 7.05 -17.23
C GLU A 16 -2.61 6.13 -16.82
N ILE A 17 -2.56 5.54 -15.62
CA ILE A 17 -3.59 4.65 -15.11
C ILE A 17 -4.89 5.42 -14.85
N LEU A 18 -4.82 6.51 -14.10
CA LEU A 18 -5.99 7.32 -13.74
C LEU A 18 -6.68 7.90 -14.97
N CYS A 19 -5.91 8.31 -15.98
CA CYS A 19 -6.44 8.83 -17.23
C CYS A 19 -7.23 7.77 -18.02
N LYS A 20 -6.80 6.50 -18.00
CA LYS A 20 -7.55 5.39 -18.62
C LYS A 20 -8.94 5.19 -17.99
N ASP A 21 -9.07 5.53 -16.71
CA ASP A 21 -10.33 5.46 -15.97
C ASP A 21 -11.12 6.77 -16.02
N GLY A 22 -10.70 7.73 -16.84
CA GLY A 22 -11.36 9.03 -17.01
C GLY A 22 -11.04 10.06 -15.92
N ILE A 23 -10.06 9.77 -15.06
CA ILE A 23 -9.59 10.65 -13.99
C ILE A 23 -8.34 11.38 -14.49
N ASN A 24 -8.52 12.60 -15.00
CA ASN A 24 -7.41 13.39 -15.52
C ASN A 24 -6.78 14.22 -14.38
N VAL A 25 -5.54 13.89 -14.02
CA VAL A 25 -4.77 14.58 -12.97
C VAL A 25 -3.43 15.06 -13.50
N ASN A 26 -2.91 16.12 -12.89
CA ASN A 26 -1.56 16.59 -13.16
C ASN A 26 -0.52 15.87 -12.28
N MET A 27 0.77 16.19 -12.49
CA MET A 27 1.90 15.56 -11.78
C MET A 27 1.84 15.72 -10.26
N GLU A 28 1.45 16.89 -9.77
CA GLU A 28 1.34 17.17 -8.34
C GLU A 28 0.18 16.39 -7.72
N GLU A 29 -0.98 16.39 -8.38
CA GLU A 29 -2.15 15.62 -7.95
C GLU A 29 -1.88 14.12 -7.92
N ALA A 30 -1.22 13.58 -8.95
CA ALA A 30 -0.82 12.18 -9.01
C ALA A 30 0.16 11.80 -7.88
N GLN A 31 1.09 12.68 -7.55
CA GLN A 31 2.01 12.49 -6.42
C GLN A 31 1.23 12.44 -5.09
N ILE A 32 0.31 13.37 -4.86
CA ILE A 32 -0.53 13.41 -3.65
C ILE A 32 -1.37 12.13 -3.52
N ILE A 33 -1.98 11.68 -4.61
CA ILE A 33 -2.77 10.44 -4.64
C ILE A 33 -1.91 9.24 -4.28
N LEU A 34 -0.73 9.12 -4.88
CA LEU A 34 0.19 8.01 -4.59
C LEU A 34 0.64 8.02 -3.13
N ASP A 35 1.04 9.17 -2.60
CA ASP A 35 1.48 9.29 -1.21
C ASP A 35 0.40 8.90 -0.22
N PHE A 36 -0.85 9.27 -0.50
CA PHE A 36 -2.01 8.84 0.28
C PHE A 36 -2.19 7.32 0.24
N LEU A 37 -2.19 6.71 -0.95
CA LEU A 37 -2.38 5.27 -1.13
C LEU A 37 -1.26 4.45 -0.48
N TYR A 38 0.00 4.87 -0.61
CA TYR A 38 1.12 4.21 0.05
C TYR A 38 1.02 4.32 1.57
N SER A 39 0.59 5.47 2.09
CA SER A 39 0.39 5.66 3.53
C SER A 39 -0.70 4.73 4.06
N MET A 40 -1.82 4.61 3.34
CA MET A 40 -2.88 3.66 3.69
C MET A 40 -2.41 2.21 3.65
N ALA A 41 -1.69 1.82 2.59
CA ALA A 41 -1.16 0.47 2.45
C ALA A 41 -0.23 0.11 3.62
N ASN A 42 0.64 1.04 4.02
CA ASN A 42 1.52 0.84 5.17
C ASN A 42 0.73 0.62 6.46
N ILE A 43 -0.27 1.45 6.74
CA ILE A 43 -1.14 1.32 7.92
C ILE A 43 -1.84 -0.05 7.93
N VAL A 44 -2.41 -0.49 6.80
CA VAL A 44 -3.10 -1.77 6.70
C VAL A 44 -2.15 -2.94 6.94
N VAL A 45 -0.95 -2.90 6.35
CA VAL A 45 0.07 -3.93 6.56
C VAL A 45 0.52 -3.96 8.02
N GLU A 46 0.80 -2.80 8.62
CA GLU A 46 1.19 -2.70 10.03
C GLU A 46 0.12 -3.26 10.96
N GLN A 47 -1.15 -2.91 10.74
CA GLN A 47 -2.27 -3.43 11.54
C GLN A 47 -2.42 -4.95 11.37
N TYR A 48 -2.34 -5.44 10.13
CA TYR A 48 -2.44 -6.87 9.85
C TYR A 48 -1.31 -7.66 10.52
N VAL A 49 -0.06 -7.22 10.37
CA VAL A 49 1.11 -7.86 10.97
C VAL A 49 1.07 -7.78 12.50
N SER A 50 0.67 -6.64 13.07
CA SER A 50 0.57 -6.47 14.53
C SER A 50 -0.50 -7.35 15.15
N ASN A 51 -1.65 -7.51 14.49
CA ASN A 51 -2.72 -8.40 14.96
C ASN A 51 -2.31 -9.87 14.92
N GLN A 52 -1.54 -10.29 13.91
CA GLN A 52 -0.99 -11.66 13.83
C GLN A 52 -0.02 -11.97 14.99
N GLN A 53 0.72 -10.98 15.50
CA GLN A 53 1.60 -11.15 16.67
C GLN A 53 0.82 -11.24 17.98
N HIS A 54 -0.33 -10.56 18.08
CA HIS A 54 -1.18 -10.62 19.26
C HIS A 54 -1.79 -12.01 19.46
N ASP A 55 -2.25 -12.65 18.39
CA ASP A 55 -2.80 -14.02 18.46
C ASP A 55 -1.76 -15.07 18.91
N ILE A 56 -0.49 -14.92 18.53
CA ILE A 56 0.59 -15.83 18.95
C ILE A 56 0.91 -15.68 20.45
N LEU A 57 0.80 -14.46 20.99
CA LEU A 57 1.06 -14.17 22.41
C LEU A 57 -0.04 -14.70 23.34
N ILE A 58 -1.29 -14.75 22.88
CA ILE A 58 -2.40 -15.33 23.67
C ILE A 58 -2.25 -16.85 23.75
N ILE A 59 -1.82 -17.52 22.67
CA ILE A 59 -1.60 -18.98 22.64
C ILE A 59 -0.43 -19.42 23.55
N THR A 60 0.59 -18.58 23.71
CA THR A 60 1.79 -18.93 24.51
C THR A 60 1.67 -18.60 26.00
N LYS A 61 0.70 -17.78 26.42
CA LYS A 61 0.49 -17.40 27.82
C LYS A 61 -0.43 -18.35 28.60
N GLU A 62 -1.10 -19.28 27.91
CA GLU A 62 -1.99 -20.30 28.49
C GLU A 62 -1.30 -21.68 28.63
N ARG A 63 0.02 -21.71 28.88
CA ARG A 63 0.78 -22.93 29.21
C ARG A 63 1.58 -22.79 30.50
#